data_AF-A0A0W0THA4-F1
#
_entry.id   AF-A0A0W0THA4-F1
#
_cell.length_a   1.000
_cell.length_b   1.000
_cell.length_c   1.000
_cell.angle_alpha   90.00
_cell.angle_beta   90.00
_cell.angle_gamma   90.00
#
_symmetry.space_group_name_H-M   'P 1'
#
loop_
_entity.id
_entity.type
_entity.pdbx_description
1 polymer ?
#
loop_
_entity_poly.entity_id
_entity_poly.type
_entity_poly.pdbx_seq_one_letter_code
_entity_poly.pdbx_strand_id
1 'polypeptide(L)'
;MKQGITKKLGRFIVLLTLLSIDFIYASETPKHTREENKNLLAVFLGGTEIRNYNYFTYGLEYHRTLAIPFGFALNVENTPNNKEQHHEIETMGLLTLSFLKHITIGIGPGIKFEEGSKSKFLGRGAFNYIFKIGSTMEITPNVNYDIVSNAPNEIVYGIKIGKQF
;
A
#
# COMPACT_ATOMS: atom_id res chain seq x y z
N MET A 1 -21.74 -16.38 -37.22
CA MET A 1 -20.77 -16.74 -36.16
C MET A 1 -20.87 -15.75 -34.99
N LYS A 2 -21.95 -15.77 -34.19
CA LYS A 2 -22.20 -14.85 -33.05
C LYS A 2 -23.12 -15.49 -32.00
N GLN A 3 -22.74 -16.65 -31.43
CA GLN A 3 -23.53 -17.31 -30.37
C GLN A 3 -22.68 -17.90 -29.22
N GLY A 4 -21.41 -17.47 -29.06
CA GLY A 4 -20.49 -18.05 -28.06
C GLY A 4 -20.28 -17.23 -26.77
N ILE A 5 -20.65 -15.94 -26.74
CA ILE A 5 -20.19 -15.01 -25.69
C ILE A 5 -21.20 -14.88 -24.54
N THR A 6 -22.50 -15.02 -24.80
CA THR A 6 -23.55 -14.77 -23.80
C THR A 6 -23.65 -15.85 -22.72
N LYS A 7 -23.22 -17.09 -22.97
CA LYS A 7 -23.27 -18.18 -21.96
C LYS A 7 -22.14 -18.13 -20.92
N LYS A 8 -21.02 -17.43 -21.20
CA LYS A 8 -19.90 -17.30 -20.25
C LYS A 8 -20.12 -16.17 -19.23
N LEU A 9 -20.83 -15.11 -19.60
CA LEU A 9 -21.09 -13.96 -18.73
C LEU A 9 -22.06 -14.29 -17.58
N GLY A 10 -23.09 -15.11 -17.86
CA GLY A 10 -24.07 -15.52 -16.84
C GLY A 10 -23.50 -16.39 -15.71
N ARG A 11 -22.45 -17.17 -15.99
CA ARG A 11 -21.80 -18.01 -14.95
C ARG A 11 -20.92 -17.20 -13.99
N PHE A 12 -20.42 -16.04 -14.42
CA PHE A 12 -19.56 -15.19 -13.58
C PHE A 12 -20.38 -14.40 -12.55
N ILE A 13 -21.61 -14.00 -12.91
CA ILE A 13 -22.52 -13.26 -12.01
C ILE A 13 -23.07 -14.18 -10.92
N VAL A 14 -23.37 -15.44 -11.24
CA VAL A 14 -23.85 -16.43 -10.24
C VAL A 14 -22.78 -16.77 -9.21
N LEU A 15 -21.49 -16.79 -9.60
CA LEU A 15 -20.37 -17.03 -8.67
C LEU A 15 -20.16 -15.85 -7.71
N LEU A 16 -20.38 -14.61 -8.16
CA LEU A 16 -20.33 -13.40 -7.32
C LEU A 16 -21.49 -13.32 -6.33
N THR A 17 -22.69 -13.77 -6.70
CA THR A 17 -23.84 -13.80 -5.80
C THR A 17 -23.80 -14.94 -4.77
N LEU A 18 -23.10 -16.04 -5.07
CA LEU A 18 -22.92 -17.15 -4.12
C LEU A 18 -21.83 -16.86 -3.08
N LEU A 19 -20.89 -15.95 -3.36
CA LEU A 19 -19.90 -15.48 -2.37
C LEU A 19 -20.47 -14.41 -1.41
N SER A 20 -21.68 -13.91 -1.65
CA SER A 20 -22.28 -12.83 -0.85
C SER A 20 -23.23 -13.29 0.27
N ILE A 21 -23.39 -14.60 0.54
CA ILE A 21 -24.44 -15.10 1.44
C ILE A 21 -23.93 -15.57 2.82
N ASP A 22 -22.63 -15.76 3.04
CA ASP A 22 -22.13 -16.33 4.32
C ASP A 22 -21.60 -15.33 5.35
N PHE A 23 -21.85 -14.01 5.21
CA PHE A 23 -21.37 -13.00 6.16
C PHE A 23 -22.38 -12.52 7.21
N ILE A 24 -23.50 -13.23 7.39
CA ILE A 24 -24.43 -12.97 8.50
C ILE A 24 -24.19 -14.02 9.60
N TYR A 25 -22.98 -14.03 10.13
CA TYR A 25 -22.74 -14.45 11.51
C TYR A 25 -22.20 -13.23 12.23
N ALA A 26 -23.01 -12.67 13.12
CA ALA A 26 -22.62 -11.64 14.06
C ALA A 26 -21.63 -12.23 15.09
N SER A 27 -20.43 -12.63 14.64
CA SER A 27 -19.26 -12.57 15.49
C SER A 27 -18.87 -11.11 15.59
N GLU A 28 -18.56 -10.60 16.79
CA GLU A 28 -17.92 -9.30 16.93
C GLU A 28 -16.79 -9.20 15.89
N THR A 29 -16.94 -8.29 14.93
CA THR A 29 -15.92 -8.11 13.89
C THR A 29 -14.62 -7.79 14.62
N PRO A 30 -13.56 -8.60 14.45
CA PRO A 30 -12.35 -8.40 15.21
C PRO A 30 -11.83 -6.99 14.95
N LYS A 31 -11.73 -6.20 16.02
CA LYS A 31 -11.27 -4.81 15.97
C LYS A 31 -9.97 -4.72 15.20
N HIS A 32 -9.89 -3.78 14.27
CA HIS A 32 -8.68 -3.61 13.48
C HIS A 32 -7.53 -3.15 14.38
N THR A 33 -6.31 -3.55 14.02
CA THR A 33 -5.09 -3.29 14.79
C THR A 33 -4.87 -1.79 15.10
N ARG A 34 -5.39 -0.89 14.27
CA ARG A 34 -5.29 0.58 14.41
C ARG A 34 -6.61 1.26 14.84
N GLU A 35 -7.52 0.53 15.48
CA GLU A 35 -8.81 1.09 15.93
C GLU A 35 -8.67 1.92 17.23
N GLU A 36 -7.84 1.45 18.17
CA GLU A 36 -7.62 2.10 19.47
C GLU A 36 -6.74 3.36 19.35
N ASN A 37 -5.58 3.22 18.71
CA ASN A 37 -4.64 4.31 18.45
C ASN A 37 -4.73 4.67 16.97
N LYS A 38 -5.13 5.90 16.70
CA LYS A 38 -5.45 6.33 15.34
C LYS A 38 -4.26 6.86 14.57
N ASN A 39 -3.16 7.23 15.22
CA ASN A 39 -1.99 7.76 14.54
C ASN A 39 -0.85 6.75 14.62
N LEU A 40 0.02 6.77 13.61
CA LEU A 40 1.24 5.98 13.53
C LEU A 40 2.33 6.83 12.92
N LEU A 41 3.52 6.80 13.52
CA LEU A 41 4.76 7.21 12.87
C LEU A 41 5.63 5.98 12.69
N ALA A 42 6.13 5.75 11.48
CA ALA A 42 6.92 4.58 11.13
C ALA A 42 8.14 4.93 10.28
N VAL A 43 9.20 4.13 10.45
CA VAL A 43 10.37 4.11 9.58
C VAL A 43 10.23 2.93 8.62
N PHE A 44 10.45 3.17 7.33
CA PHE A 44 10.49 2.16 6.28
C PHE A 44 11.93 1.79 5.93
N LEU A 45 12.19 0.49 5.75
CA LEU A 45 13.43 -0.06 5.22
C LEU A 45 13.11 -1.13 4.20
N GLY A 46 13.68 -1.05 3.00
CA GLY A 46 13.36 -1.97 1.92
C GLY A 46 14.16 -1.72 0.66
N GLY A 47 13.56 -2.05 -0.48
CA GLY A 47 14.13 -1.76 -1.77
C GLY A 47 13.08 -1.48 -2.84
N THR A 48 13.51 -0.72 -3.84
CA THR A 48 12.77 -0.43 -5.07
C THR A 48 13.32 -1.29 -6.19
N GLU A 49 12.45 -2.12 -6.76
CA GLU A 49 12.76 -2.99 -7.89
C GLU A 49 12.33 -2.36 -9.22
N ILE A 50 13.29 -2.25 -10.14
CA ILE A 50 13.09 -1.73 -11.49
C ILE A 50 13.83 -2.64 -12.46
N ARG A 51 13.10 -3.28 -13.40
CA ARG A 51 13.68 -4.17 -14.42
C ARG A 51 14.63 -5.25 -13.84
N ASN A 52 14.23 -5.90 -12.75
CA ASN A 52 14.99 -6.93 -12.02
C ASN A 52 16.26 -6.43 -11.29
N TYR A 53 16.48 -5.11 -11.19
CA TYR A 53 17.49 -4.53 -10.31
C TYR A 53 16.83 -3.98 -9.06
N ASN A 54 17.44 -4.21 -7.90
CA ASN A 54 16.98 -3.72 -6.62
C ASN A 54 17.88 -2.59 -6.13
N TYR A 55 17.28 -1.50 -5.68
CA TYR A 55 17.94 -0.35 -5.07
C TYR A 55 17.48 -0.19 -3.64
N PHE A 56 18.42 0.03 -2.72
CA PHE A 56 18.10 0.24 -1.31
C PHE A 56 17.27 1.51 -1.13
N THR A 57 16.17 1.38 -0.39
CA THR A 57 15.24 2.48 -0.13
C THR A 57 14.87 2.51 1.34
N TYR A 58 14.84 3.70 1.92
CA TYR A 58 14.38 3.93 3.29
C TYR A 58 13.46 5.14 3.33
N GLY A 59 12.63 5.23 4.37
CA GLY A 59 11.65 6.31 4.42
C GLY A 59 10.98 6.50 5.76
N LEU A 60 10.06 7.46 5.77
CA LEU A 60 9.16 7.75 6.88
C LEU A 60 7.72 7.68 6.39
N GLU A 61 6.85 7.11 7.22
CA GLU A 61 5.41 7.11 7.03
C GLU A 61 4.73 7.72 8.25
N TYR A 62 3.82 8.65 8.00
CA TYR A 62 2.78 9.02 8.96
C TYR A 62 1.46 8.45 8.48
N HIS A 63 0.77 7.66 9.31
CA HIS A 63 -0.57 7.14 9.01
C HIS A 63 -1.57 7.64 10.05
N ARG A 64 -2.79 7.95 9.59
CA ARG A 64 -3.92 8.27 10.45
C ARG A 64 -5.18 7.54 10.04
N THR A 65 -5.73 6.75 10.96
CA THR A 65 -7.10 6.26 10.91
C THR A 65 -8.08 7.43 11.13
N LEU A 66 -8.92 7.72 10.15
CA LEU A 66 -9.97 8.74 10.28
C LEU A 66 -11.16 8.15 11.02
N ALA A 67 -11.75 7.12 10.41
CA ALA A 67 -12.83 6.30 10.93
C ALA A 67 -12.76 4.96 10.20
N ILE A 68 -12.68 3.84 10.94
CA ILE A 68 -12.59 2.51 10.32
C ILE A 68 -13.75 2.31 9.33
N PRO A 69 -13.48 1.87 8.08
CA PRO A 69 -12.20 1.36 7.57
C PRO A 69 -11.25 2.41 6.96
N PHE A 70 -11.59 3.68 6.95
CA PHE A 70 -10.87 4.73 6.22
C PHE A 70 -9.75 5.40 7.03
N GLY A 71 -8.67 5.71 6.33
CA GLY A 71 -7.55 6.51 6.84
C GLY A 71 -6.76 7.16 5.70
N PHE A 72 -5.65 7.79 6.05
CA PHE A 72 -4.68 8.27 5.07
C PHE A 72 -3.25 8.03 5.55
N ALA A 73 -2.30 8.00 4.61
CA ALA A 73 -0.86 7.96 4.89
C ALA A 73 -0.12 9.04 4.10
N LEU A 74 0.94 9.56 4.68
CA LEU A 74 1.92 10.43 4.03
C LEU A 74 3.28 9.75 4.12
N ASN A 75 3.91 9.53 2.97
CA ASN A 75 5.17 8.81 2.88
C ASN A 75 6.23 9.70 2.25
N VAL A 76 7.45 9.59 2.76
CA VAL A 76 8.66 10.14 2.14
C VAL A 76 9.69 9.03 2.08
N GLU A 77 10.10 8.67 0.88
CA GLU A 77 11.06 7.59 0.62
C GLU A 77 12.29 8.15 -0.09
N ASN A 78 13.45 7.59 0.21
CA ASN A 78 14.75 8.00 -0.29
C ASN A 78 15.49 6.77 -0.81
N THR A 79 15.91 6.85 -2.07
CA THR A 79 16.75 5.87 -2.75
C THR A 79 18.08 6.57 -3.09
N PRO A 80 19.15 6.39 -2.27
CA PRO A 80 20.39 7.13 -2.43
C PRO A 80 21.12 6.88 -3.76
N ASN A 81 21.00 5.66 -4.28
CA ASN A 81 21.61 5.25 -5.54
C ASN A 81 20.55 4.51 -6.36
N ASN A 82 19.94 5.18 -7.32
CA ASN A 82 18.99 4.57 -8.24
C ASN A 82 19.72 3.89 -9.42
N LYS A 83 18.96 3.48 -10.45
CA LYS A 83 19.50 2.84 -11.67
C LYS A 83 20.50 3.67 -12.47
N GLU A 84 20.43 4.99 -12.35
CA GLU A 84 21.34 5.94 -12.99
C GLU A 84 22.44 6.41 -12.01
N GLN A 85 22.56 5.80 -10.83
CA GLN A 85 23.42 6.22 -9.72
C GLN A 85 23.12 7.62 -9.19
N HIS A 86 21.87 8.06 -9.34
CA HIS A 86 21.40 9.33 -8.81
C HIS A 86 20.68 9.15 -7.49
N HIS A 87 20.67 10.23 -6.71
CA HIS A 87 19.81 10.35 -5.55
C HIS A 87 18.37 10.61 -5.98
N GLU A 88 17.45 9.82 -5.43
CA GLU A 88 16.02 9.92 -5.70
C GLU A 88 15.22 10.04 -4.40
N ILE A 89 14.23 10.94 -4.39
CA ILE A 89 13.28 11.12 -3.29
C ILE A 89 11.87 11.02 -3.85
N GLU A 90 11.02 10.25 -3.17
CA GLU A 90 9.61 10.12 -3.47
C GLU A 90 8.77 10.66 -2.31
N THR A 91 7.69 11.37 -2.65
CA THR A 91 6.70 11.86 -1.68
C THR A 91 5.32 11.42 -2.12
N MET A 92 4.54 10.82 -1.22
CA MET A 92 3.25 10.19 -1.56
C MET A 92 2.19 10.51 -0.52
N GLY A 93 0.96 10.71 -0.99
CA GLY A 93 -0.22 10.75 -0.14
C GLY A 93 -1.17 9.63 -0.53
N LEU A 94 -1.53 8.76 0.42
CA LEU A 94 -2.38 7.60 0.17
C LEU A 94 -3.69 7.72 0.95
N LEU A 95 -4.80 7.42 0.29
CA LEU A 95 -6.03 7.03 0.98
C LEU A 95 -5.92 5.56 1.34
N THR A 96 -6.26 5.20 2.58
CA THR A 96 -6.11 3.83 3.07
C THR A 96 -7.43 3.21 3.48
N LEU A 97 -7.57 1.91 3.23
CA LEU A 97 -8.71 1.09 3.66
C LEU A 97 -8.17 -0.07 4.52
N SER A 98 -8.53 -0.04 5.79
CA SER A 98 -8.23 -1.06 6.80
C SER A 98 -9.36 -2.07 6.86
N PHE A 99 -9.05 -3.33 6.57
CA PHE A 99 -10.03 -4.42 6.56
C PHE A 99 -9.38 -5.70 7.08
N LEU A 100 -10.21 -6.63 7.55
CA LEU A 100 -9.75 -7.73 8.40
C LEU A 100 -9.00 -7.17 9.62
N LYS A 101 -8.44 -8.01 10.48
CA LYS A 101 -7.81 -7.53 11.73
C LYS A 101 -6.46 -6.81 11.49
N HIS A 102 -5.75 -7.19 10.43
CA HIS A 102 -4.32 -6.89 10.24
C HIS A 102 -3.98 -6.34 8.84
N ILE A 103 -4.95 -6.08 7.97
CA ILE A 103 -4.67 -5.70 6.58
C ILE A 103 -5.07 -4.24 6.34
N THR A 104 -4.18 -3.51 5.67
CA THR A 104 -4.49 -2.17 5.17
C THR A 104 -3.98 -2.04 3.73
N ILE A 105 -4.87 -1.66 2.82
CA ILE A 105 -4.50 -1.28 1.46
C ILE A 105 -4.49 0.24 1.34
N GLY A 106 -3.71 0.76 0.39
CA GLY A 106 -3.64 2.18 0.10
C GLY A 106 -3.61 2.45 -1.40
N ILE A 107 -4.15 3.60 -1.81
CA ILE A 107 -3.98 4.12 -3.16
C ILE A 107 -3.81 5.64 -3.11
N GLY A 108 -2.92 6.19 -3.94
CA GLY A 108 -2.83 7.63 -4.08
C GLY A 108 -1.68 8.12 -4.95
N PRO A 109 -1.62 9.45 -5.16
CA PRO A 109 -0.61 10.08 -5.99
C PRO A 109 0.69 10.33 -5.22
N GLY A 110 1.76 10.54 -5.98
CA GLY A 110 3.05 10.99 -5.49
C GLY A 110 3.88 11.73 -6.53
N ILE A 111 5.01 12.27 -6.08
CA ILE A 111 5.99 12.96 -6.90
C ILE A 111 7.36 12.38 -6.57
N LYS A 112 8.11 12.04 -7.64
CA LYS A 112 9.49 11.56 -7.62
C LYS A 112 10.42 12.68 -8.08
N PHE A 113 11.43 12.97 -7.29
CA PHE A 113 12.50 13.91 -7.55
C PHE A 113 13.79 13.13 -7.73
N GLU A 114 14.47 13.34 -8.86
CA GLU A 114 15.70 12.65 -9.21
C GLU A 114 16.74 13.70 -9.58
N GLU A 115 17.95 13.57 -9.04
CA GLU A 115 19.04 14.50 -9.30
C GLU A 115 19.32 14.62 -10.81
N GLY A 116 19.50 15.86 -11.30
CA GLY A 116 19.75 16.12 -12.72
C GLY A 116 18.56 15.87 -13.66
N SER A 117 17.38 15.50 -13.16
CA SER A 117 16.20 15.16 -13.95
C SER A 117 14.98 16.00 -13.59
N LYS A 118 14.01 16.09 -14.51
CA LYS A 118 12.70 16.68 -14.20
C LYS A 118 11.92 15.76 -13.26
N SER A 119 11.16 16.36 -12.34
CA SER A 119 10.25 15.62 -11.46
C SER A 119 9.25 14.80 -12.26
N LYS A 120 8.93 13.61 -11.74
CA LYS A 120 7.97 12.67 -12.33
C LYS A 120 6.78 12.51 -11.40
N PHE A 121 5.58 12.45 -11.96
CA PHE A 121 4.40 12.04 -11.21
C PHE A 121 4.36 10.52 -11.11
N LEU A 122 3.85 10.00 -10.00
CA LEU A 122 3.56 8.59 -9.84
C LEU A 122 2.21 8.36 -9.17
N GLY A 123 1.62 7.20 -9.44
CA GLY A 123 0.50 6.66 -8.68
C GLY A 123 0.93 5.39 -7.98
N ARG A 124 0.55 5.22 -6.71
CA ARG A 124 0.96 4.07 -5.90
C ARG A 124 -0.26 3.30 -5.41
N GLY A 125 -0.21 1.97 -5.56
CA GLY A 125 -1.03 1.03 -4.79
C GLY A 125 -0.18 0.39 -3.70
N ALA A 126 -0.71 0.25 -2.49
CA ALA A 126 0.01 -0.30 -1.34
C ALA A 126 -0.78 -1.45 -0.69
N PHE A 127 -0.07 -2.50 -0.30
CA PHE A 127 -0.59 -3.59 0.52
C PHE A 127 0.26 -3.72 1.78
N ASN A 128 -0.39 -3.77 2.94
CA ASN A 128 0.26 -3.81 4.24
C ASN A 128 -0.35 -4.92 5.10
N TYR A 129 0.51 -5.68 5.76
CA TYR A 129 0.12 -6.63 6.81
C TYR A 129 0.73 -6.19 8.14
N ILE A 130 -0.09 -6.02 9.18
CA ILE A 130 0.30 -5.37 10.43
C ILE A 130 0.46 -6.40 11.55
N PHE A 131 1.67 -6.52 12.09
CA PHE A 131 1.96 -7.26 13.31
C PHE A 131 2.07 -6.29 14.48
N LYS A 132 1.19 -6.42 15.48
CA LYS A 132 1.27 -5.63 16.71
C LYS A 132 2.31 -6.21 17.67
N ILE A 133 3.16 -5.34 18.22
CA ILE A 133 4.12 -5.65 19.28
C ILE A 133 3.75 -4.83 20.51
N GLY A 134 3.16 -5.51 21.50
CA GLY A 134 2.58 -4.84 22.66
C GLY A 134 1.40 -3.93 22.27
N SER A 135 1.19 -2.86 23.03
CA SER A 135 0.04 -1.96 22.86
C SER A 135 0.24 -0.87 21.81
N THR A 136 1.49 -0.47 21.53
CA THR A 136 1.79 0.72 20.73
C THR A 136 2.73 0.46 19.56
N MET A 137 3.56 -0.58 19.56
CA MET A 137 4.49 -0.80 18.46
C MET A 137 3.88 -1.69 17.38
N GLU A 138 4.28 -1.50 16.13
CA GLU A 138 3.92 -2.40 15.03
C GLU A 138 5.10 -2.63 14.08
N ILE A 139 5.14 -3.84 13.51
CA ILE A 139 5.97 -4.20 12.36
C ILE A 139 5.02 -4.47 11.20
N THR A 140 5.27 -3.82 10.08
CA THR A 140 4.35 -3.84 8.94
C THR A 140 5.13 -4.14 7.66
N PRO A 141 5.26 -5.42 7.26
CA PRO A 141 5.68 -5.75 5.92
C PRO A 141 4.76 -5.12 4.89
N ASN A 142 5.34 -4.53 3.85
CA ASN A 142 4.58 -3.88 2.79
C ASN A 142 5.14 -4.21 1.41
N VAL A 143 4.24 -4.20 0.43
CA VAL A 143 4.54 -4.23 -0.99
C VAL A 143 3.71 -3.15 -1.66
N ASN A 144 4.37 -2.32 -2.43
CA ASN A 144 3.79 -1.22 -3.18
C ASN A 144 4.06 -1.43 -4.67
N TYR A 145 3.13 -0.96 -5.50
CA TYR A 145 3.25 -0.96 -6.95
C TYR A 145 3.08 0.46 -7.47
N ASP A 146 4.08 0.93 -8.19
CA ASP A 146 4.23 2.30 -8.61
C ASP A 146 4.13 2.43 -10.12
N ILE A 147 3.19 3.26 -10.56
CA ILE A 147 3.01 3.64 -11.95
C ILE A 147 3.67 5.01 -12.11
N VAL A 148 4.86 5.02 -12.70
CA VAL A 148 5.68 6.24 -12.84
C VAL A 148 5.51 6.83 -14.23
N SER A 149 5.20 8.12 -14.31
CA SER A 149 5.01 8.82 -15.59
C SER A 149 6.30 8.83 -16.41
N ASN A 150 6.19 8.40 -17.67
CA ASN A 150 7.30 8.32 -18.63
C ASN A 150 8.51 7.47 -18.16
N ALA A 151 8.26 6.48 -17.30
CA ALA A 151 9.27 5.56 -16.81
C ALA A 151 8.68 4.15 -16.64
N PRO A 152 9.52 3.10 -16.49
CA PRO A 152 9.05 1.78 -16.10
C PRO A 152 8.32 1.81 -14.76
N ASN A 153 7.32 0.94 -14.60
CA ASN A 153 6.68 0.71 -13.30
C ASN A 153 7.66 0.04 -12.34
N GLU A 154 7.42 0.23 -11.05
CA GLU A 154 8.35 -0.14 -9.99
C GLU A 154 7.60 -0.91 -8.89
N ILE A 155 8.30 -1.83 -8.23
CA ILE A 155 7.79 -2.53 -7.04
C ILE A 155 8.62 -2.10 -5.85
N VAL A 156 8.00 -1.52 -4.83
CA VAL A 156 8.69 -1.13 -3.60
C VAL A 156 8.26 -2.06 -2.48
N TYR A 157 9.21 -2.74 -1.85
CA TYR A 157 8.90 -3.71 -0.80
C TYR A 157 9.83 -3.56 0.39
N GLY A 158 9.34 -3.92 1.57
CA GLY A 158 10.16 -3.87 2.76
C GLY A 158 9.34 -4.04 4.03
N ILE A 159 9.88 -3.49 5.11
CA ILE A 159 9.32 -3.56 6.44
C ILE A 159 9.26 -2.16 7.01
N LYS A 160 8.11 -1.83 7.60
CA LYS A 160 7.95 -0.65 8.43
C LYS A 160 8.01 -1.03 9.90
N ILE A 161 8.68 -0.22 10.71
CA ILE A 161 8.65 -0.32 12.17
C ILE A 161 8.11 1.00 12.69
N GLY A 162 7.01 0.96 13.43
CA GLY A 162 6.33 2.18 13.86
C GLY A 162 5.73 2.12 15.25
N LYS A 163 5.36 3.30 15.74
CA LYS A 163 4.74 3.54 17.05
C LYS A 163 3.40 4.25 16.87
N GLN A 164 2.36 3.66 17.43
CA GLN A 164 1.00 4.18 17.47
C GLN A 164 0.80 5.12 18.67
N PHE A 165 -0.03 6.15 18.50
CA PHE A 165 -0.41 7.13 19.54
C PHE A 165 -1.73 7.86 19.23
#